data_AF-A0A269YZD7-F1
#
_entry.id   AF-A0A269YZD7-F1
#
_cell.length_a   1.000
_cell.length_b   1.000
_cell.length_c   1.000
_cell.angle_alpha   90.00
_cell.angle_beta   90.00
_cell.angle_gamma   90.00
#
_symmetry.space_group_name_H-M   'P 1'
#
loop_
_entity.id
_entity.type
_entity.pdbx_description
1 polymer ?
#
loop_
_entity_poly.entity_id
_entity_poly.type
_entity_poly.pdbx_seq_one_letter_code
_entity_poly.pdbx_strand_id
1 'polypeptide(L)' 'ELKHGTIALIEDRTPVIALATQDNVNLSIRGNVKEVAARGASTFIISMEGLDKEDDTYVIPHVHELLTPLV' A
#
# COMPACT_ATOMS: atom_id res chain seq x y z
N GLU A 1 3.53 12.14 -2.51
CA GLU A 1 4.35 12.27 -3.73
C GLU A 1 3.72 11.78 -5.04
N LEU A 2 2.84 10.77 -5.05
CA LEU A 2 2.24 10.28 -6.31
C LEU A 2 1.60 11.40 -7.17
N LYS A 3 1.03 12.40 -6.50
CA LYS A 3 0.35 13.55 -7.09
C LYS A 3 1.29 14.50 -7.86
N HIS A 4 2.60 14.41 -7.67
CA HIS A 4 3.60 15.24 -8.34
C HIS A 4 4.12 14.56 -9.63
N GLY A 5 3.21 14.16 -10.50
CA GLY A 5 3.50 13.67 -11.86
C GLY A 5 3.68 12.16 -12.01
N THR A 6 4.13 11.42 -10.98
CA THR A 6 4.32 9.97 -11.09
C THR A 6 3.02 9.20 -11.29
N ILE A 7 1.89 9.70 -10.78
CA ILE A 7 0.57 9.13 -11.06
C ILE A 7 0.19 9.17 -12.55
N ALA A 8 0.80 10.05 -13.34
CA ALA A 8 0.57 10.11 -14.79
C ALA A 8 1.23 8.95 -15.56
N LEU A 9 2.11 8.20 -14.91
CA LEU A 9 2.74 6.99 -15.48
C LEU A 9 1.90 5.72 -15.26
N ILE A 10 0.80 5.81 -14.51
CA ILE A 10 -0.06 4.66 -14.27
C ILE A 10 -0.85 4.35 -15.55
N GLU A 11 -0.63 3.15 -16.06
CA GLU A 11 -1.36 2.55 -17.16
C GLU A 11 -2.10 1.28 -16.69
N ASP A 12 -2.98 0.74 -17.54
CA ASP A 12 -3.68 -0.50 -17.25
C ASP A 12 -2.70 -1.61 -16.86
N ARG A 13 -3.00 -2.26 -15.73
CA ARG A 13 -2.20 -3.30 -15.08
C ARG A 13 -0.80 -2.89 -14.61
N THR A 14 -0.50 -1.59 -14.53
CA THR A 14 0.77 -1.14 -13.91
C THR A 14 0.86 -1.69 -12.48
N PRO A 15 1.90 -2.46 -12.14
CA PRO A 15 2.01 -3.04 -10.81
C PRO A 15 2.36 -1.96 -9.78
N VAL A 16 1.56 -1.86 -8.73
CA VAL A 16 1.84 -0.98 -7.58
C VAL A 16 1.91 -1.82 -6.32
N ILE A 17 3.09 -1.89 -5.72
CA ILE A 17 3.32 -2.55 -4.44
C ILE A 17 3.23 -1.50 -3.34
N ALA A 18 2.34 -1.70 -2.38
CA ALA A 18 2.13 -0.78 -1.26
C ALA A 18 2.42 -1.46 0.07
N LEU A 19 3.15 -0.78 0.95
CA LEU A 19 3.42 -1.22 2.31
C LEU A 19 2.52 -0.45 3.28
N ALA A 20 1.73 -1.17 4.08
CA ALA A 20 0.79 -0.65 5.07
C ALA A 20 1.09 -1.21 6.47
N THR A 21 2.30 -0.95 6.95
CA THR A 21 2.82 -1.47 8.24
C THR A 21 2.86 -0.42 9.36
N GLN A 22 2.42 0.81 9.08
CA GLN A 22 2.52 1.98 9.96
C GLN A 22 1.13 2.54 10.27
N ASP A 23 0.72 2.53 11.54
CA ASP A 23 -0.65 2.85 11.93
C ASP A 23 -1.05 4.29 11.60
N ASN A 24 -0.20 5.25 11.97
CA ASN A 24 -0.43 6.69 11.81
C ASN A 24 -0.67 7.13 10.34
N VAL A 25 -0.25 6.33 9.36
CA VAL A 25 -0.41 6.60 7.93
C VAL A 25 -1.16 5.51 7.17
N ASN A 26 -1.70 4.50 7.85
CA ASN A 26 -2.37 3.35 7.23
C ASN A 26 -3.53 3.78 6.32
N LEU A 27 -4.39 4.70 6.80
CA LEU A 27 -5.48 5.24 5.98
C LEU A 27 -4.98 6.08 4.81
N SER A 28 -3.91 6.86 5.02
CA SER A 28 -3.33 7.72 4.00
C SER A 28 -2.72 6.92 2.85
N ILE A 29 -1.95 5.86 3.14
CA ILE A 29 -1.37 5.02 2.10
C ILE A 29 -2.45 4.26 1.33
N ARG A 30 -3.49 3.77 2.00
CA ARG A 30 -4.65 3.14 1.33
C ARG A 30 -5.42 4.11 0.44
N GLY A 31 -5.52 5.39 0.83
CA GLY A 31 -6.05 6.44 -0.03
C GLY A 31 -5.24 6.57 -1.32
N ASN A 32 -3.91 6.60 -1.21
CA ASN A 32 -3.02 6.63 -2.38
C ASN A 32 -3.18 5.38 -3.27
N VAL A 33 -3.34 4.19 -2.68
CA VAL A 33 -3.58 2.94 -3.43
C VAL A 33 -4.89 3.00 -4.20
N LYS A 34 -5.96 3.52 -3.59
CA LYS A 34 -7.25 3.72 -4.28
C LYS A 34 -7.12 4.68 -5.46
N GLU A 35 -6.33 5.75 -5.31
CA GLU A 35 -6.10 6.72 -6.40
C GLU A 35 -5.41 6.09 -7.62
N VAL A 36 -4.44 5.19 -7.42
CA VAL A 36 -3.77 4.50 -8.54
C VAL A 36 -4.59 3.34 -9.09
N ALA A 37 -5.32 2.61 -8.25
CA ALA A 37 -6.23 1.54 -8.68
C ALA A 37 -7.32 2.08 -9.61
N ALA A 38 -7.90 3.24 -9.28
CA ALA A 38 -8.89 3.92 -10.11
C ALA A 38 -8.36 4.34 -11.50
N ARG A 39 -7.04 4.28 -11.72
CA ARG A 39 -6.36 4.59 -13.00
C ARG A 39 -5.86 3.35 -13.73
N GLY A 40 -6.22 2.15 -13.27
CA GLY A 40 -5.88 0.88 -13.92
C GLY A 40 -4.71 0.14 -13.27
N ALA A 41 -4.12 0.64 -12.18
CA ALA A 41 -3.04 -0.08 -11.51
C ALA A 41 -3.51 -1.44 -10.97
N SER A 42 -2.65 -2.45 -11.12
CA SER A 42 -2.79 -3.73 -10.41
C SER A 42 -2.09 -3.60 -9.06
N THR A 43 -2.87 -3.51 -7.99
CA THR A 43 -2.34 -3.23 -6.65
C THR A 43 -2.00 -4.51 -5.89
N PHE A 44 -0.83 -4.51 -5.24
CA PHE A 44 -0.38 -5.56 -4.34
C PHE A 44 -0.09 -4.93 -2.98
N ILE A 45 -0.94 -5.17 -1.99
CA ILE A 45 -0.80 -4.54 -0.67
C ILE A 45 -0.17 -5.56 0.29
N ILE A 46 0.94 -5.16 0.91
CA ILE A 46 1.57 -5.86 2.02
C ILE A 46 1.27 -5.06 3.29
N SER A 47 0.51 -5.64 4.20
CA SER A 47 0.17 -5.03 5.49
C SER A 47 0.72 -5.86 6.64
N MET A 48 0.59 -5.35 7.87
CA MET A 48 0.95 -6.06 9.10
C MET A 48 -0.32 -6.44 9.86
N GLU A 49 -0.32 -7.60 10.52
CA GLU A 49 -1.38 -8.03 11.43
C GLU A 49 -1.81 -6.90 12.38
N GLY A 50 -3.11 -6.61 12.42
CA GLY A 50 -3.68 -5.51 13.22
C GLY A 50 -3.87 -4.20 12.44
N LEU A 51 -3.23 -4.06 11.27
CA LEU A 51 -3.40 -2.93 10.34
C LEU A 51 -4.04 -3.35 9.01
N ASP A 52 -4.26 -4.65 8.83
CA ASP A 52 -4.76 -5.27 7.62
C ASP A 52 -6.24 -4.95 7.31
N LYS A 53 -6.61 -5.19 6.05
CA LYS A 53 -7.97 -5.15 5.53
C LYS A 53 -8.24 -6.42 4.72
N GLU A 54 -9.52 -6.76 4.58
CA GLU A 54 -9.98 -7.97 3.89
C GLU A 54 -9.43 -8.14 2.47
N ASP A 55 -9.11 -7.03 1.80
CA ASP A 55 -8.60 -6.97 0.42
C ASP A 55 -7.06 -6.89 0.31
N ASP A 56 -6.32 -6.97 1.42
CA ASP A 56 -4.87 -6.98 1.39
C ASP A 56 -4.32 -8.28 0.80
N THR A 57 -3.24 -8.16 0.02
CA THR A 57 -2.71 -9.30 -0.74
C THR A 57 -1.82 -10.20 0.11
N TYR A 58 -1.10 -9.62 1.06
CA TYR A 58 -0.26 -10.37 1.99
C TYR A 58 -0.19 -9.65 3.34
N VAL A 59 -0.28 -10.40 4.43
CA VAL A 59 -0.23 -9.87 5.79
C VAL A 59 0.98 -10.47 6.50
N ILE A 60 1.93 -9.63 6.91
CA ILE A 60 3.09 -10.03 7.71
C ILE A 60 2.72 -10.13 9.19
N PRO A 61 3.43 -10.97 9.99
CA PRO A 61 3.24 -11.04 11.42
C PRO A 61 3.47 -9.70 12.11
N HIS A 62 2.74 -9.47 13.21
CA HIS A 62 2.95 -8.27 14.01
C HIS A 62 4.37 -8.22 14.63
N VAL A 63 5.10 -7.13 14.37
CA VAL A 63 6.38 -6.80 15.01
C VAL A 63 6.40 -5.34 15.48
N HIS A 64 7.44 -4.95 16.21
CA HIS A 64 7.61 -3.55 16.63
C HIS A 64 7.64 -2.63 15.40
N GLU A 65 6.94 -1.49 15.47
CA GLU A 65 6.73 -0.53 14.37
C GLU A 65 8.02 -0.19 13.60
N LEU A 66 9.09 0.13 14.34
CA LEU A 66 10.41 0.48 13.79
C LEU A 66 11.22 -0.72 13.26
N LEU A 67 10.81 -1.96 13.56
CA LEU A 67 11.46 -3.19 13.10
C LEU A 67 10.74 -3.84 11.92
N THR A 68 9.57 -3.32 11.54
CA THR A 68 8.82 -3.78 10.35
C THR A 68 9.66 -3.84 9.06
N PRO A 69 10.68 -3.00 8.80
CA PRO A 69 11.48 -3.13 7.57
C PRO A 69 12.36 -4.38 7.48
N LEU A 70 12.51 -5.14 8.58
CA LEU A 70 13.32 -6.37 8.62
C LEU A 70 12.51 -7.64 8.28
N VAL A 71 11.20 -7.51 8.10
CA VAL A 71 10.25 -8.61 7.91
C VAL A 71 9.60 -8.52 6.53
#